data_AF-A0A3A9K1J8-F1
#
_entry.id   AF-A0A3A9K1J8-F1
#
_cell.length_a   1.000
_cell.length_b   1.000
_cell.length_c   1.000
_cell.angle_alpha   90.00
_cell.angle_beta   90.00
_cell.angle_gamma   90.00
#
_symmetry.space_group_name_H-M   'P 1'
#
loop_
_entity.id
_entity.type
_entity.pdbx_description
1 polymer ?
#
loop_
_entity_poly.entity_id
_entity_poly.type
_entity_poly.pdbx_seq_one_letter_code
_entity_poly.pdbx_strand_id
1 'polypeptide(L)'
;MMREFKESKILRKHYNPNVDFGRLKSMVNICMTRIDERLIHGQVTVKWIQFAKCTRIIIVDDEIVNDQFFINIFRMSLPDQLKFDVFNVDEAVKVLNKGKANDKVMVLVKFPNIIKRLYDKGIKFHEIIIGRIPAGEGKTKFYDNVFLSPEDIEIFEYLISKNISIKIQMVPDSPSVELANLLYQNKEGVIKTNLR
;
A
#
# COMPACT_ATOMS: atom_id res chain seq x y z
N MET A 1 6.32 23.61 -39.49
CA MET A 1 7.55 23.09 -38.85
C MET A 1 7.22 22.72 -37.41
N MET A 2 6.84 21.46 -37.17
CA MET A 2 6.95 20.76 -35.88
C MET A 2 6.81 19.26 -36.18
N ARG A 3 7.74 18.46 -35.67
CA ARG A 3 7.89 17.03 -35.93
C ARG A 3 6.97 16.25 -34.99
N GLU A 4 6.08 15.43 -35.54
CA GLU A 4 5.43 14.35 -34.80
C GLU A 4 6.45 13.24 -34.51
N PHE A 5 6.71 12.99 -33.24
CA PHE A 5 7.52 11.86 -32.81
C PHE A 5 6.67 10.58 -32.88
N LYS A 6 7.11 9.64 -33.72
CA LYS A 6 6.58 8.28 -33.78
C LYS A 6 6.86 7.55 -32.47
N GLU A 7 5.80 7.25 -31.72
CA GLU A 7 5.85 6.27 -30.63
C GLU A 7 6.30 4.90 -31.18
N SER A 8 7.28 4.31 -30.51
CA SER A 8 7.90 3.05 -30.89
C SER A 8 6.99 1.86 -30.54
N LYS A 9 6.76 1.00 -31.55
CA LYS A 9 5.98 -0.26 -31.54
C LYS A 9 6.48 -1.36 -30.58
N ILE A 10 7.31 -1.05 -29.58
CA ILE A 10 8.02 -2.06 -28.77
C ILE A 10 7.28 -2.38 -27.45
N LEU A 11 6.33 -1.56 -27.01
CA LEU A 11 5.64 -1.73 -25.70
C LEU A 11 4.34 -2.55 -25.72
N ARG A 12 3.94 -3.19 -26.83
CA ARG A 12 2.67 -3.94 -26.95
C ARG A 12 2.80 -5.48 -26.98
N LYS A 13 3.82 -6.08 -26.36
CA LYS A 13 4.01 -7.55 -26.44
C LYS A 13 3.61 -8.39 -25.22
N HIS A 14 3.22 -7.81 -24.07
CA HIS A 14 2.88 -8.62 -22.88
C HIS A 14 1.60 -8.21 -22.13
N TYR A 15 0.64 -7.54 -22.77
CA TYR A 15 -0.69 -7.37 -22.19
C TYR A 15 -1.71 -8.21 -22.95
N ASN A 16 -2.12 -9.33 -22.36
CA ASN A 16 -3.25 -10.13 -22.86
C ASN A 16 -4.48 -9.82 -21.97
N PRO A 17 -5.49 -9.09 -22.48
CA PRO A 17 -6.69 -8.75 -21.72
C PRO A 17 -7.66 -9.92 -21.50
N ASN A 18 -7.40 -11.10 -22.08
CA ASN A 18 -8.29 -12.26 -22.05
C ASN A 18 -7.64 -13.48 -21.36
N VAL A 19 -7.15 -13.29 -20.13
CA VAL A 19 -6.83 -14.43 -19.27
C VAL A 19 -8.12 -14.88 -18.59
N ASP A 20 -8.66 -16.02 -19.03
CA ASP A 20 -9.75 -16.70 -18.34
C ASP A 20 -9.24 -17.28 -17.02
N PHE A 21 -9.51 -16.58 -15.92
CA PHE A 21 -9.26 -17.06 -14.56
C PHE A 21 -10.36 -18.05 -14.17
N GLY A 22 -10.34 -19.23 -14.78
CA GLY A 22 -11.23 -20.33 -14.43
C GLY A 22 -11.34 -20.50 -12.91
N ARG A 23 -12.55 -20.30 -12.39
CA ARG A 23 -13.01 -20.49 -10.99
C ARG A 23 -11.89 -20.65 -9.95
N LEU A 24 -11.18 -19.57 -9.62
CA LEU A 24 -10.35 -19.55 -8.42
C LEU A 24 -11.25 -19.52 -7.18
N LYS A 25 -10.98 -20.46 -6.26
CA LYS A 25 -11.53 -20.51 -4.90
C LYS A 25 -11.53 -19.11 -4.28
N SER A 26 -12.64 -18.76 -3.61
CA SER A 26 -12.93 -17.45 -3.02
C SER A 26 -11.75 -16.82 -2.28
N MET A 27 -10.98 -15.98 -2.99
CA MET A 27 -10.02 -15.07 -2.40
C MET A 27 -10.73 -13.75 -2.11
N VAL A 28 -10.37 -13.10 -1.01
CA VAL A 28 -10.86 -11.76 -0.70
C VAL A 28 -10.34 -10.79 -1.75
N ASN A 29 -11.19 -9.86 -2.19
CA ASN A 29 -10.79 -8.79 -3.10
C ASN A 29 -10.07 -7.68 -2.31
N ILE A 30 -8.75 -7.64 -2.36
CA ILE A 30 -7.95 -6.54 -1.80
C ILE A 30 -8.03 -5.35 -2.77
N CYS A 31 -8.88 -4.36 -2.43
CA CYS A 31 -9.06 -3.14 -3.23
C CYS A 31 -7.91 -2.14 -3.03
N MET A 32 -7.26 -2.17 -1.86
CA MET A 32 -6.19 -1.24 -1.52
C MET A 32 -5.28 -1.82 -0.44
N THR A 33 -3.98 -1.52 -0.54
CA THR A 33 -3.01 -1.76 0.52
C THR A 33 -2.35 -0.44 0.87
N ARG A 34 -2.36 -0.03 2.15
CA ARG A 34 -1.82 1.25 2.59
C ARG A 34 -0.91 1.10 3.80
N ILE A 35 0.22 1.80 3.76
CA ILE A 35 1.15 1.98 4.88
C ILE A 35 0.94 3.39 5.45
N ASP A 36 0.41 3.49 6.66
CA ASP A 36 0.27 4.75 7.41
C ASP A 36 0.33 4.42 8.89
N GLU A 37 1.38 4.88 9.57
CA GLU A 37 1.63 4.56 10.98
C GLU A 37 0.46 4.97 11.90
N ARG A 38 -0.30 6.01 11.52
CA ARG A 38 -1.46 6.49 12.28
C ARG A 38 -2.73 5.64 12.08
N LEU A 39 -2.69 4.67 11.17
CA LEU A 39 -3.80 3.77 10.85
C LEU A 39 -5.11 4.53 10.53
N ILE A 40 -6.17 4.37 11.32
CA ILE A 40 -7.42 5.11 11.13
C ILE A 40 -7.27 6.48 11.80
N HIS A 41 -7.19 7.53 10.99
CA HIS A 41 -7.08 8.91 11.48
C HIS A 41 -7.81 9.91 10.58
N GLY A 42 -8.48 10.87 11.22
CA GLY A 42 -9.17 11.97 10.57
C GLY A 42 -10.11 11.53 9.43
N GLN A 43 -10.21 12.38 8.40
CA GLN A 43 -10.99 12.07 7.20
C GLN A 43 -10.18 11.36 6.10
N VAL A 44 -8.88 11.15 6.32
CA VAL A 44 -7.97 10.58 5.30
C VAL A 44 -8.36 9.14 4.98
N THR A 45 -8.53 8.30 6.01
CA THR A 45 -8.87 6.88 5.82
C THR A 45 -10.24 6.72 5.16
N VAL A 46 -11.23 7.53 5.54
CA VAL A 46 -12.58 7.51 4.93
C VAL A 46 -12.53 7.91 3.45
N LYS A 47 -11.78 8.96 3.09
CA LYS A 47 -11.58 9.35 1.68
C LYS A 47 -11.00 8.23 0.84
N TRP A 48 -9.97 7.53 1.36
CA TRP A 48 -9.36 6.40 0.67
C TRP A 48 -10.33 5.23 0.45
N ILE A 49 -11.12 4.91 1.48
CA ILE A 49 -12.14 3.86 1.40
C ILE A 49 -13.19 4.17 0.35
N GLN A 50 -13.69 5.42 0.32
CA GLN A 50 -14.66 5.87 -0.69
C GLN A 50 -14.08 5.82 -2.10
N PHE A 51 -12.85 6.32 -2.28
CA PHE A 51 -12.15 6.30 -3.56
C PHE A 51 -11.94 4.88 -4.09
N ALA A 52 -11.42 3.98 -3.26
CA ALA A 52 -11.16 2.58 -3.61
C ALA A 52 -12.43 1.70 -3.57
N LYS A 53 -13.58 2.27 -3.16
CA LYS A 53 -14.87 1.57 -2.98
C LYS A 53 -14.74 0.33 -2.07
N CYS A 54 -13.90 0.42 -1.06
CA CYS A 54 -13.70 -0.63 -0.08
C CYS A 54 -14.91 -0.68 0.89
N THR A 55 -15.27 -1.88 1.31
CA THR A 55 -16.42 -2.12 2.22
C THR A 55 -15.97 -2.61 3.59
N ARG A 56 -14.69 -2.92 3.73
CA ARG A 56 -14.07 -3.41 4.96
C ARG A 56 -12.63 -2.92 5.08
N ILE A 57 -12.22 -2.58 6.30
CA ILE A 57 -10.83 -2.30 6.66
C ILE A 57 -10.31 -3.48 7.48
N ILE A 58 -9.12 -3.96 7.15
CA ILE A 58 -8.36 -4.87 7.98
C ILE A 58 -7.07 -4.16 8.37
N ILE A 59 -6.92 -3.88 9.66
CA ILE A 59 -5.63 -3.49 10.23
C ILE A 59 -4.85 -4.77 10.53
N VAL A 60 -3.59 -4.83 10.10
CA VAL A 60 -2.68 -5.92 10.45
C VAL A 60 -1.60 -5.39 11.38
N ASP A 61 -1.68 -5.75 12.65
CA ASP A 61 -0.77 -5.30 13.71
C ASP A 61 -0.82 -6.32 14.87
N ASP A 62 0.33 -6.94 15.17
CA ASP A 62 0.43 -8.02 16.16
C ASP A 62 0.25 -7.51 17.62
N GLU A 63 0.39 -6.20 17.85
CA GLU A 63 0.22 -5.58 19.17
C GLU A 63 -1.22 -5.09 19.35
N ILE A 64 -1.73 -4.30 18.39
CA ILE A 64 -3.07 -3.68 18.48
C ILE A 64 -4.19 -4.71 18.55
N VAL A 65 -4.02 -5.90 17.95
CA VAL A 65 -5.04 -6.96 18.02
C VAL A 65 -5.42 -7.33 19.47
N ASN A 66 -4.52 -7.08 20.43
CA ASN A 66 -4.74 -7.34 21.85
C ASN A 66 -5.16 -6.08 22.64
N ASP A 67 -5.20 -4.91 22.00
CA ASP A 67 -5.52 -3.63 22.63
C ASP A 67 -6.96 -3.20 22.36
N GLN A 68 -7.86 -3.54 23.28
CA GLN A 68 -9.28 -3.18 23.19
C GLN A 68 -9.52 -1.67 23.21
N PHE A 69 -8.64 -0.89 23.83
CA PHE A 69 -8.78 0.56 23.86
C PHE A 69 -8.59 1.13 22.45
N PHE A 70 -7.49 0.79 21.77
CA PHE A 70 -7.27 1.24 20.39
C PHE A 70 -8.32 0.72 19.42
N ILE A 71 -8.73 -0.56 19.55
CA ILE A 71 -9.78 -1.15 18.70
C ILE A 71 -11.09 -0.35 18.83
N ASN A 72 -11.46 0.06 20.04
CA ASN A 72 -12.66 0.86 20.27
C ASN A 72 -12.54 2.28 19.70
N ILE A 73 -11.39 2.94 19.87
CA ILE A 73 -11.13 4.27 19.28
C ILE A 73 -11.24 4.21 17.75
N PHE A 74 -10.68 3.19 17.12
CA PHE A 74 -10.79 2.99 15.67
C PHE A 74 -12.23 2.77 15.23
N ARG A 75 -12.99 1.92 15.95
CA ARG A 75 -14.40 1.68 15.64
C ARG A 75 -15.24 2.95 15.72
N MET A 76 -15.02 3.78 16.74
CA MET A 76 -15.70 5.08 16.90
C MET A 76 -15.33 6.10 15.82
N SER A 77 -14.18 5.94 15.17
CA SER A 77 -13.70 6.84 14.11
C SER A 77 -14.25 6.50 12.72
N LEU A 78 -14.99 5.38 12.59
CA LEU A 78 -15.51 4.89 11.33
C LEU A 78 -17.04 5.01 11.26
N PRO A 79 -17.61 5.30 10.08
CA PRO A 79 -19.03 5.13 9.82
C PRO A 79 -19.54 3.71 10.10
N ASP A 80 -20.74 3.59 10.66
CA ASP A 80 -21.36 2.31 11.06
C ASP A 80 -21.47 1.27 9.92
N GLN A 81 -21.57 1.72 8.67
CA GLN A 81 -21.73 0.83 7.51
C GLN A 81 -20.43 0.15 7.10
N LEU A 82 -19.27 0.60 7.61
CA LEU A 82 -17.96 0.02 7.27
C LEU A 82 -17.59 -1.09 8.24
N LYS A 83 -17.27 -2.27 7.69
CA LYS A 83 -16.73 -3.37 8.49
C LYS A 83 -15.29 -3.05 8.88
N PHE A 84 -14.92 -3.40 10.11
CA PHE A 84 -13.60 -3.15 10.66
C PHE A 84 -13.14 -4.31 11.52
N ASP A 85 -11.93 -4.78 11.27
CA ASP A 85 -11.26 -5.80 12.06
C ASP A 85 -9.77 -5.50 12.21
N VAL A 86 -9.20 -5.98 13.32
CA VAL A 86 -7.75 -6.00 13.55
C VAL A 86 -7.33 -7.45 13.68
N PHE A 87 -6.22 -7.81 13.02
CA PHE A 87 -5.66 -9.15 13.07
C PHE A 87 -4.14 -9.08 13.25
N ASN A 88 -3.57 -10.12 13.86
CA ASN A 88 -2.14 -10.38 13.67
C ASN A 88 -1.86 -10.88 12.24
N VAL A 89 -0.59 -10.98 11.85
CA VAL A 89 -0.21 -11.41 10.49
C VAL A 89 -0.78 -12.78 10.13
N ASP A 90 -0.74 -13.75 11.04
CA ASP A 90 -1.16 -15.13 10.75
C ASP A 90 -2.69 -15.24 10.57
N GLU A 91 -3.44 -14.52 11.37
CA GLU A 91 -4.89 -14.38 11.25
C GLU A 91 -5.27 -13.65 9.95
N ALA A 92 -4.59 -12.55 9.64
CA ALA A 92 -4.80 -11.80 8.41
C ALA A 92 -4.59 -12.69 7.18
N VAL A 93 -3.53 -13.51 7.16
CA VAL A 93 -3.28 -14.46 6.06
C VAL A 93 -4.43 -15.47 5.90
N LYS A 94 -4.96 -16.00 7.01
CA LYS A 94 -6.10 -16.92 6.97
C LYS A 94 -7.34 -16.23 6.41
N VAL A 95 -7.64 -15.01 6.87
CA VAL A 95 -8.83 -14.25 6.47
C VAL A 95 -8.74 -13.78 5.02
N LEU A 96 -7.59 -13.27 4.58
CA LEU A 96 -7.40 -12.78 3.21
C LEU A 96 -7.44 -13.92 2.18
N ASN A 97 -6.98 -15.13 2.53
CA ASN A 97 -7.04 -16.30 1.65
C ASN A 97 -8.40 -17.03 1.65
N LYS A 98 -9.19 -16.93 2.71
CA LYS A 98 -10.44 -17.71 2.90
C LYS A 98 -11.71 -16.87 3.01
N GLY A 99 -11.60 -15.55 2.96
CA GLY A 99 -12.73 -14.66 3.24
C GLY A 99 -13.81 -14.68 2.16
N LYS A 100 -14.94 -14.04 2.46
CA LYS A 100 -16.10 -13.98 1.58
C LYS A 100 -15.73 -13.19 0.32
N ALA A 101 -16.03 -13.75 -0.85
CA ALA A 101 -15.71 -13.15 -2.16
C ALA A 101 -16.31 -11.74 -2.38
N ASN A 102 -17.31 -11.34 -1.58
CA ASN A 102 -18.02 -10.06 -1.74
C ASN A 102 -17.41 -8.89 -0.94
N ASP A 103 -16.51 -9.14 0.02
CA ASP A 103 -15.88 -8.04 0.77
C ASP A 103 -14.75 -7.42 -0.08
N LYS A 104 -14.78 -6.09 -0.24
CA LYS A 104 -13.68 -5.29 -0.82
C LYS A 104 -12.84 -4.74 0.32
N VAL A 105 -11.65 -5.30 0.52
CA VAL A 105 -10.83 -5.06 1.71
C VAL A 105 -9.72 -4.05 1.44
N MET A 106 -9.67 -3.03 2.28
CA MET A 106 -8.49 -2.20 2.48
C MET A 106 -7.60 -2.86 3.53
N VAL A 107 -6.39 -3.25 3.16
CA VAL A 107 -5.35 -3.67 4.10
C VAL A 107 -4.59 -2.42 4.56
N LEU A 108 -4.54 -2.18 5.86
CA LEU A 108 -3.92 -1.01 6.45
C LEU A 108 -2.89 -1.44 7.50
N VAL A 109 -1.65 -0.99 7.37
CA VAL A 109 -0.54 -1.38 8.26
C VAL A 109 0.30 -0.17 8.65
N LYS A 110 1.04 -0.28 9.76
CA LYS A 110 1.94 0.80 10.20
C LYS A 110 3.25 0.86 9.42
N PHE A 111 3.80 -0.30 9.09
CA PHE A 111 5.20 -0.43 8.66
C PHE A 111 5.37 -1.41 7.49
N PRO A 112 6.39 -1.22 6.64
CA PRO A 112 6.61 -2.05 5.44
C PRO A 112 6.96 -3.51 5.75
N ASN A 113 7.59 -3.80 6.90
CA ASN A 113 7.91 -5.17 7.32
C ASN A 113 6.65 -6.05 7.44
N ILE A 114 5.50 -5.48 7.81
CA ILE A 114 4.23 -6.20 7.89
C ILE A 114 3.76 -6.62 6.48
N ILE A 115 3.89 -5.72 5.49
CA ILE A 115 3.60 -6.06 4.09
C ILE A 115 4.50 -7.18 3.59
N LYS A 116 5.81 -7.10 3.89
CA LYS A 116 6.76 -8.17 3.51
C LYS A 116 6.35 -9.52 4.13
N ARG A 117 6.00 -9.55 5.42
CA ARG A 117 5.55 -10.78 6.10
C ARG A 117 4.27 -11.35 5.50
N LEU A 118 3.31 -10.51 5.13
CA LEU A 118 2.09 -10.94 4.44
C LEU A 118 2.41 -11.50 3.05
N TYR A 119 3.28 -10.81 2.30
CA TYR A 119 3.69 -11.23 0.96
C TYR A 119 4.42 -12.57 0.98
N ASP A 120 5.39 -12.73 1.89
CA ASP A 120 6.16 -13.96 2.05
C ASP A 120 5.26 -15.16 2.48
N LYS A 121 4.09 -14.88 3.07
CA LYS A 121 3.05 -15.88 3.40
C LYS A 121 2.01 -16.08 2.28
N GLY A 122 2.27 -15.55 1.08
CA GLY A 122 1.50 -15.82 -0.12
C GLY A 122 0.36 -14.84 -0.40
N ILE A 123 0.22 -13.74 0.36
CA ILE A 123 -0.73 -12.68 0.04
C ILE A 123 -0.20 -11.87 -1.14
N LYS A 124 -1.02 -11.76 -2.19
CA LYS A 124 -0.65 -11.02 -3.40
C LYS A 124 -1.12 -9.57 -3.29
N PHE A 125 -0.21 -8.66 -3.58
CA PHE A 125 -0.48 -7.23 -3.69
C PHE A 125 -0.16 -6.77 -5.11
N HIS A 126 -1.00 -5.91 -5.68
CA HIS A 126 -0.75 -5.29 -6.98
C HIS A 126 -0.14 -3.89 -6.82
N GLU A 127 -0.67 -3.13 -5.87
CA GLU A 127 -0.26 -1.77 -5.56
C GLU A 127 -0.24 -1.55 -4.04
N ILE A 128 0.74 -0.79 -3.57
CA ILE A 128 0.89 -0.33 -2.18
C ILE A 128 0.96 1.20 -2.18
N ILE A 129 0.14 1.83 -1.35
CA ILE A 129 0.16 3.28 -1.12
C ILE A 129 0.85 3.59 0.21
N ILE A 130 1.92 4.36 0.17
CA ILE A 130 2.58 4.91 1.35
C ILE A 130 1.95 6.27 1.66
N GLY A 131 1.26 6.33 2.79
CA GLY A 131 0.70 7.56 3.33
C GLY A 131 1.69 8.31 4.21
N ARG A 132 2.23 7.59 5.20
CA ARG A 132 3.16 8.14 6.17
C ARG A 132 4.04 7.04 6.75
N ILE A 133 5.34 7.32 6.81
CA ILE A 133 6.29 6.59 7.66
C ILE A 133 7.03 7.67 8.45
N PRO A 134 6.88 7.73 9.79
CA PRO A 134 7.40 8.84 10.58
C PRO A 134 8.93 8.82 10.65
N ALA A 135 9.51 9.98 10.96
CA ALA A 135 10.91 10.06 11.38
C ALA A 135 11.14 9.21 12.63
N GLY A 136 12.37 8.74 12.79
CA GLY A 136 12.76 7.92 13.92
C GLY A 136 14.25 7.64 13.87
N GLU A 137 14.75 6.97 14.90
CA GLU A 137 16.13 6.54 14.97
C GLU A 137 16.48 5.65 13.75
N GLY A 138 17.65 5.90 13.16
CA GLY A 138 18.12 5.18 11.97
C GLY A 138 17.37 5.51 10.66
N LYS A 139 16.38 6.41 10.68
CA LYS A 139 15.62 6.79 9.47
C LYS A 139 16.07 8.12 8.90
N THR A 140 16.17 8.18 7.58
CA THR A 140 16.48 9.41 6.84
C THR A 140 15.23 9.91 6.12
N LYS A 141 15.07 11.23 5.98
CA LYS A 141 13.98 11.81 5.18
C LYS A 141 14.13 11.36 3.73
N PHE A 142 13.11 10.69 3.21
CA PHE A 142 13.09 10.18 1.84
C PHE A 142 12.12 10.97 0.96
N TYR A 143 10.94 11.28 1.50
CA TYR A 143 9.93 12.15 0.88
C TYR A 143 9.15 12.87 1.98
N ASP A 144 8.26 13.79 1.61
CA ASP A 144 7.40 14.44 2.60
C ASP A 144 6.54 13.43 3.35
N ASN A 145 6.64 13.45 4.68
CA ASN A 145 6.02 12.49 5.60
C ASN A 145 6.45 11.02 5.44
N VAL A 146 7.55 10.75 4.71
CA VAL A 146 8.10 9.40 4.54
C VAL A 146 9.59 9.41 4.86
N PHE A 147 9.94 8.74 5.96
CA PHE A 147 11.31 8.56 6.42
C PHE A 147 11.61 7.07 6.44
N LEU A 148 12.73 6.67 5.85
CA LEU A 148 13.08 5.27 5.64
C LEU A 148 14.39 4.93 6.32
N SER A 149 14.46 3.76 6.96
CA SER A 149 15.74 3.14 7.34
C SER A 149 16.34 2.36 6.15
N PRO A 150 17.60 1.91 6.24
CA PRO A 150 18.18 0.98 5.26
C PRO A 150 17.32 -0.28 5.06
N GLU A 151 16.78 -0.84 6.15
CA GLU A 151 15.94 -2.05 6.10
C GLU A 151 14.60 -1.77 5.41
N ASP A 152 13.99 -0.59 5.62
CA ASP A 152 12.79 -0.19 4.89
C ASP A 152 13.06 -0.13 3.38
N ILE A 153 14.23 0.40 2.98
CA ILE A 153 14.65 0.48 1.57
C ILE A 153 14.81 -0.94 0.98
N GLU A 154 15.49 -1.85 1.66
CA GLU A 154 15.65 -3.23 1.22
C GLU A 154 14.29 -3.94 1.03
N ILE A 155 13.34 -3.72 1.94
CA ILE A 155 12.00 -4.25 1.82
C ILE A 155 11.30 -3.71 0.58
N PHE A 156 11.36 -2.41 0.32
CA PHE A 156 10.72 -1.82 -0.84
C PHE A 156 11.37 -2.26 -2.15
N GLU A 157 12.70 -2.34 -2.21
CA GLU A 157 13.42 -2.87 -3.37
C GLU A 157 13.03 -4.32 -3.67
N TYR A 158 12.94 -5.14 -2.63
CA TYR A 158 12.44 -6.51 -2.75
C TYR A 158 11.02 -6.54 -3.33
N LEU A 159 10.07 -5.76 -2.78
CA LEU A 159 8.68 -5.74 -3.25
C LEU A 159 8.57 -5.21 -4.70
N ILE A 160 9.34 -4.18 -5.06
CA ILE A 160 9.41 -3.66 -6.44
C ILE A 160 9.96 -4.72 -7.40
N SER A 161 10.98 -5.49 -7.00
CA SER A 161 11.52 -6.60 -7.80
C SER A 161 10.50 -7.71 -8.08
N LYS A 162 9.41 -7.75 -7.31
CA LYS A 162 8.27 -8.65 -7.51
C LYS A 162 7.15 -8.05 -8.36
N ASN A 163 7.43 -6.95 -9.06
CA ASN A 163 6.49 -6.18 -9.89
C ASN A 163 5.29 -5.60 -9.12
N ILE A 164 5.49 -5.23 -7.85
CA ILE A 164 4.48 -4.52 -7.05
C ILE A 164 4.69 -3.01 -7.22
N SER A 165 3.66 -2.28 -7.66
CA SER A 165 3.73 -0.82 -7.72
C SER A 165 3.65 -0.23 -6.31
N ILE A 166 4.50 0.75 -6.01
CA ILE A 166 4.55 1.40 -4.71
C ILE A 166 4.56 2.90 -4.92
N LYS A 167 3.51 3.57 -4.46
CA LYS A 167 3.32 5.01 -4.61
C LYS A 167 3.31 5.70 -3.27
N ILE A 168 3.88 6.90 -3.20
CA ILE A 168 3.71 7.82 -2.08
C ILE A 168 2.55 8.74 -2.40
N GLN A 169 1.50 8.72 -1.59
CA GLN A 169 0.31 9.55 -1.78
C GLN A 169 -0.45 9.74 -0.46
N MET A 170 -0.67 11.00 -0.06
CA MET A 170 -1.30 11.33 1.21
C MET A 170 -2.82 11.07 1.18
N VAL A 171 -3.50 11.64 0.19
CA VAL A 171 -4.94 11.52 -0.06
C VAL A 171 -5.21 11.26 -1.55
N PRO A 172 -6.36 10.68 -1.93
CA PRO A 172 -6.63 10.33 -3.34
C PRO A 172 -6.50 11.51 -4.30
N ASP A 173 -6.89 12.70 -3.84
CA ASP A 173 -6.93 13.93 -4.65
C ASP A 173 -5.57 14.64 -4.73
N SER A 174 -4.56 14.17 -3.99
CA SER A 174 -3.20 14.73 -4.01
C SER A 174 -2.33 14.08 -5.08
N PRO A 175 -1.31 14.77 -5.61
CA PRO A 175 -0.33 14.15 -6.49
C PRO A 175 0.29 12.89 -5.86
N SER A 176 0.60 11.90 -6.69
CA SER A 176 1.34 10.70 -6.29
C SER A 176 2.72 10.67 -6.94
N VAL A 177 3.65 9.99 -6.29
CA VAL A 177 4.99 9.73 -6.83
C VAL A 177 5.31 8.24 -6.71
N GLU A 178 5.79 7.64 -7.79
CA GLU A 178 6.28 6.26 -7.79
C GLU A 178 7.59 6.16 -6.98
N LEU A 179 7.63 5.25 -6.01
CA LEU A 179 8.78 5.07 -5.13
C LEU A 179 10.03 4.64 -5.91
N ALA A 180 9.85 3.80 -6.94
CA ALA A 180 10.94 3.34 -7.80
C ALA A 180 11.72 4.51 -8.43
N ASN A 181 11.01 5.55 -8.90
CA ASN A 181 11.64 6.72 -9.49
C ASN A 181 12.57 7.42 -8.50
N LEU A 182 12.12 7.56 -7.25
CA LEU A 182 12.91 8.18 -6.18
C LEU A 182 14.13 7.34 -5.79
N LEU A 183 13.96 6.01 -5.69
CA LEU A 183 15.05 5.09 -5.32
C LEU A 183 16.17 5.10 -6.36
N TYR A 184 15.84 5.04 -7.65
CA TYR A 184 16.85 5.00 -8.71
C TYR A 184 17.49 6.37 -8.97
N GLN A 185 16.75 7.48 -8.83
CA GLN A 185 17.32 8.84 -8.88
C GLN A 185 18.37 9.07 -7.78
N ASN A 186 18.12 8.57 -6.57
CA ASN A 186 19.08 8.68 -5.46
C ASN A 186 20.34 7.82 -5.66
N LYS A 187 20.25 6.69 -6.39
CA LYS A 187 21.39 5.81 -6.69
C LYS A 187 22.28 6.35 -7.81
N GLU A 188 21.73 7.06 -8.79
CA GLU A 188 22.49 7.59 -9.94
C GLU A 188 23.26 8.88 -9.65
N GLY A 189 23.18 9.44 -8.44
CA GLY A 189 23.99 10.61 -8.06
C GLY A 189 23.72 11.85 -8.95
N VAL A 190 22.49 12.04 -9.40
CA VAL A 190 22.15 13.14 -10.31
C VAL A 190 21.84 14.43 -9.53
N ILE A 191 22.90 15.23 -9.40
CA ILE A 191 22.97 16.70 -9.57
C ILE A 191 22.27 17.56 -8.51
N LYS A 192 23.10 18.16 -7.64
CA LYS A 192 22.83 19.45 -6.99
C LYS A 192 22.18 20.41 -7.99
N THR A 193 20.95 20.88 -7.76
CA THR A 193 20.56 22.31 -7.83
C THR A 193 19.07 22.52 -7.59
N ASN A 194 18.80 23.58 -6.83
CA ASN A 194 17.59 24.39 -6.79
C ASN A 194 16.39 23.88 -5.99
N LEU A 195 16.48 24.09 -4.67
CA LEU A 195 15.43 24.81 -3.96
C LEU A 195 16.11 25.97 -3.22
N ARG A 196 15.85 27.19 -3.72
CA ARG A 196 16.01 28.43 -2.94
C ARG A 196 14.88 28.51 -1.92
#